data_AF-I7G8S6-F1
#
_entry.id   AF-I7G8S6-F1
#
_cell.length_a   1.000
_cell.length_b   1.000
_cell.length_c   1.000
_cell.angle_alpha   90.00
_cell.angle_beta   90.00
_cell.angle_gamma   90.00
#
_symmetry.space_group_name_H-M   'P 1'
#
loop_
_entity.id
_entity.type
_entity.pdbx_description
1 polymer ?
#
loop_
_entity_poly.entity_id
_entity_poly.type
_entity_poly.pdbx_seq_one_letter_code
_entity_poly.pdbx_strand_id
1 'polypeptide(L)'
;MPAEPSTKATAWAIFDRIVADAAPGGVHTNPWLRNGNALTYVPDFRVLRKLLAVPLYLDAPSTTGVPALALDVWLSYELRRAGFDSDAVWPRASDPRIMPGAISSLLEALPQKERLLIEQRLRRSMKGVSGSSASVLGKHYMKQVDVVMSDWDTGPELLISTKRMDSSFGKNAANRVEESYGDAKNLRLRHPLAALGFVYGLRSTILSTEPDKAEWLIDLLGKLGTEDDAYHAVALVMIDHDAEVSEPDDEVDSLEKAEPDTLFEIVDVETAKVDEALAALPDIAIRHDAVPEQLQPARFLQTMVARVLDVSPVTRHREARFRRNTAPQM
;
A
#
# COMPACT_ATOMS: atom_id res chain seq x y z
N MET A 1 -12.06 -12.16 -30.69
CA MET A 1 -10.77 -12.34 -29.99
C MET A 1 -10.96 -11.80 -28.58
N PRO A 2 -10.42 -12.45 -27.53
CA PRO A 2 -10.43 -11.84 -26.20
C PRO A 2 -9.70 -10.48 -26.27
N ALA A 3 -10.21 -9.47 -25.57
CA ALA A 3 -9.59 -8.17 -25.51
C ALA A 3 -8.21 -8.28 -24.83
N GLU A 4 -7.25 -7.47 -25.28
CA GLU A 4 -5.96 -7.39 -24.59
C GLU A 4 -6.14 -6.91 -23.14
N PRO A 5 -5.41 -7.47 -22.17
CA PRO A 5 -5.48 -7.03 -20.78
C PRO A 5 -5.05 -5.56 -20.66
N SER A 6 -5.74 -4.80 -19.80
CA SER A 6 -5.36 -3.42 -19.50
C SER A 6 -3.99 -3.36 -18.80
N THR A 7 -3.29 -2.23 -18.88
CA THR A 7 -2.01 -1.99 -18.17
C THR A 7 -2.13 -2.31 -16.68
N LYS A 8 -3.25 -1.93 -16.05
CA LYS A 8 -3.52 -2.20 -14.64
C LYS A 8 -3.74 -3.70 -14.35
N ALA A 9 -4.41 -4.43 -15.23
CA ALA A 9 -4.58 -5.88 -15.09
C ALA A 9 -3.23 -6.62 -15.24
N THR A 10 -2.42 -6.23 -16.22
CA THR A 10 -1.06 -6.74 -16.39
C THR A 10 -0.17 -6.44 -15.18
N ALA A 11 -0.24 -5.22 -14.64
CA ALA A 11 0.47 -4.84 -13.43
C ALA A 11 0.09 -5.72 -12.23
N TRP A 12 -1.21 -5.96 -12.01
CA TRP A 12 -1.68 -6.84 -10.94
C TRP A 12 -1.14 -8.27 -11.06
N ALA A 13 -1.13 -8.85 -12.26
CA ALA A 13 -0.59 -10.19 -12.46
C ALA A 13 0.91 -10.27 -12.10
N ILE A 14 1.68 -9.24 -12.42
CA ILE A 14 3.10 -9.15 -12.06
C ILE A 14 3.27 -8.92 -10.55
N PHE A 15 2.47 -8.01 -9.95
CA PHE A 15 2.47 -7.75 -8.52
C PHE A 15 2.15 -9.00 -7.69
N ASP A 16 1.12 -9.75 -8.08
CA ASP A 16 0.73 -10.98 -7.40
C ASP A 16 1.86 -12.00 -7.42
N ARG A 17 2.55 -12.13 -8.56
CA ARG A 17 3.69 -13.02 -8.65
C ARG A 17 4.87 -12.56 -7.78
N ILE A 18 5.20 -11.27 -7.75
CA ILE A 18 6.23 -10.71 -6.86
C ILE A 18 5.92 -11.02 -5.40
N VAL A 19 4.66 -10.81 -4.98
CA VAL A 19 4.22 -11.06 -3.60
C VAL A 19 4.21 -12.56 -3.27
N ALA A 20 3.76 -13.41 -4.19
CA ALA A 20 3.76 -14.86 -4.01
C ALA A 20 5.17 -15.44 -3.89
N ASP A 21 6.11 -14.97 -4.71
CA ASP A 21 7.52 -15.37 -4.65
C ASP A 21 8.19 -14.90 -3.34
N ALA A 22 7.77 -13.75 -2.80
CA ALA A 22 8.27 -13.20 -1.55
C ALA A 22 7.67 -13.84 -0.28
N ALA A 23 6.54 -14.55 -0.42
CA ALA A 23 5.91 -15.31 0.66
C ALA A 23 5.37 -16.66 0.13
N PRO A 24 6.25 -17.61 -0.21
CA PRO A 24 5.84 -18.89 -0.79
C PRO A 24 4.85 -19.62 0.13
N GLY A 25 3.70 -20.02 -0.42
CA GLY A 25 2.62 -20.66 0.34
C GLY A 25 1.97 -19.75 1.39
N GLY A 26 2.10 -18.42 1.26
CA GLY A 26 1.59 -17.45 2.23
C GLY A 26 2.46 -17.32 3.49
N VAL A 27 3.65 -17.91 3.50
CA VAL A 27 4.56 -17.87 4.66
C VAL A 27 5.48 -16.65 4.55
N HIS A 28 5.30 -15.71 5.49
CA HIS A 28 6.08 -14.48 5.55
C HIS A 28 7.27 -14.62 6.53
N THR A 29 8.37 -13.92 6.24
CA THR A 29 9.49 -13.76 7.19
C THR A 29 9.10 -12.84 8.34
N ASN A 30 9.73 -12.97 9.51
CA ASN A 30 9.51 -12.04 10.62
C ASN A 30 10.20 -10.68 10.32
N PRO A 31 9.47 -9.56 10.28
CA PRO A 31 10.06 -8.25 10.00
C PRO A 31 10.74 -7.62 11.21
N TRP A 32 10.50 -8.12 12.41
CA TRP A 32 11.06 -7.55 13.62
C TRP A 32 12.45 -8.10 13.89
N LEU A 33 13.40 -7.20 14.15
CA LEU A 33 14.71 -7.54 14.70
C LEU A 33 14.87 -6.92 16.08
N ARG A 34 15.55 -7.65 16.97
CA ARG A 34 15.93 -7.15 18.27
C ARG A 34 17.43 -6.84 18.28
N ASN A 35 17.78 -5.62 18.65
CA ASN A 35 19.15 -5.19 18.87
C ASN A 35 19.29 -4.73 20.33
N GLY A 36 19.72 -5.64 21.20
CA GLY A 36 19.71 -5.44 22.64
C GLY A 36 18.28 -5.21 23.17
N ASN A 37 18.01 -3.99 23.67
CA ASN A 37 16.68 -3.59 24.13
C ASN A 37 15.83 -2.90 23.04
N ALA A 38 16.44 -2.53 21.91
CA ALA A 38 15.72 -1.89 20.82
C ALA A 38 15.03 -2.95 19.96
N LEU A 39 13.77 -2.69 19.63
CA LEU A 39 13.01 -3.47 18.65
C LEU A 39 12.81 -2.62 17.40
N THR A 40 13.25 -3.13 16.26
CA THR A 40 13.21 -2.40 14.99
C THR A 40 12.46 -3.20 13.94
N TYR A 41 11.60 -2.53 13.17
CA TYR A 41 10.99 -3.12 11.99
C TYR A 41 11.96 -3.02 10.81
N VAL A 42 12.20 -4.13 10.11
CA VAL A 42 13.07 -4.22 8.93
C VAL A 42 12.20 -4.49 7.70
N PRO A 43 11.91 -3.46 6.88
CA PRO A 43 11.07 -3.63 5.70
C PRO A 43 11.78 -4.45 4.62
N ASP A 44 11.01 -5.20 3.81
CA ASP A 44 11.56 -5.93 2.67
C ASP A 44 11.68 -5.03 1.44
N PHE A 45 12.74 -4.21 1.43
CA PHE A 45 13.04 -3.32 0.31
C PHE A 45 13.30 -4.06 -1.01
N ARG A 46 13.62 -5.37 -0.99
CA ARG A 46 13.75 -6.16 -2.23
C ARG A 46 12.41 -6.31 -2.92
N VAL A 47 11.33 -6.50 -2.16
CA VAL A 47 9.96 -6.56 -2.68
C VAL A 47 9.54 -5.18 -3.18
N LEU A 48 9.77 -4.12 -2.40
CA LEU A 48 9.45 -2.75 -2.81
C LEU A 48 10.12 -2.36 -4.13
N ARG A 49 11.42 -2.64 -4.29
CA ARG A 49 12.17 -2.35 -5.53
C ARG A 49 11.53 -3.02 -6.75
N LYS A 50 11.18 -4.31 -6.63
CA LYS A 50 10.50 -5.05 -7.71
C LYS A 50 9.13 -4.46 -8.04
N LEU A 51 8.33 -4.12 -7.03
CA LEU A 51 7.00 -3.52 -7.23
C LEU A 51 7.11 -2.15 -7.91
N LEU A 52 8.07 -1.31 -7.51
CA LEU A 52 8.31 0.00 -8.13
C LEU A 52 8.84 -0.10 -9.56
N ALA A 53 9.48 -1.21 -9.92
CA ALA A 53 9.98 -1.46 -11.28
C ALA A 53 8.86 -1.78 -12.28
N VAL A 54 7.74 -2.37 -11.84
CA VAL A 54 6.60 -2.74 -12.70
C VAL A 54 6.01 -1.56 -13.48
N PRO A 55 5.64 -0.41 -12.88
CA PRO A 55 5.11 0.72 -13.63
C PRO A 55 6.11 1.26 -14.67
N LEU A 56 7.42 1.19 -14.40
CA LEU A 56 8.44 1.60 -15.37
C LEU A 56 8.56 0.61 -16.53
N TYR A 57 8.54 -0.70 -16.23
CA TYR A 57 8.56 -1.75 -17.24
C TYR A 57 7.36 -1.65 -18.20
N LEU A 58 6.18 -1.33 -17.67
CA LEU A 58 4.95 -1.20 -18.44
C LEU A 58 4.77 0.17 -19.10
N ASP A 59 5.69 1.11 -18.90
CA ASP A 59 5.54 2.53 -19.28
C ASP A 59 4.16 3.07 -18.84
N ALA A 60 3.77 2.77 -17.60
CA ALA A 60 2.45 3.07 -17.10
C ALA A 60 2.36 4.55 -16.69
N PRO A 61 1.55 5.40 -17.38
CA PRO A 61 1.43 6.80 -16.99
C PRO A 61 0.74 6.93 -15.64
N SER A 62 0.96 8.06 -14.97
CA SER A 62 0.37 8.38 -13.66
C SER A 62 -1.15 8.26 -13.65
N THR A 63 -1.81 8.61 -14.76
CA THR A 63 -3.26 8.49 -14.95
C THR A 63 -3.81 7.07 -14.81
N THR A 64 -2.97 6.03 -14.91
CA THR A 64 -3.38 4.63 -14.66
C THR A 64 -3.53 4.29 -13.18
N GLY A 65 -2.92 5.09 -12.29
CA GLY A 65 -2.80 4.82 -10.85
C GLY A 65 -1.88 3.62 -10.49
N VAL A 66 -1.29 2.93 -11.48
CA VAL A 66 -0.35 1.82 -11.24
C VAL A 66 0.91 2.27 -10.46
N PRO A 67 1.49 3.46 -10.73
CA PRO A 67 2.66 3.93 -9.98
C PRO A 67 2.44 4.05 -8.47
N ALA A 68 1.29 4.56 -8.04
CA ALA A 68 0.90 4.63 -6.62
C ALA A 68 0.55 3.25 -6.06
N LEU A 69 -0.15 2.42 -6.86
CA LEU A 69 -0.57 1.07 -6.47
C LEU A 69 0.60 0.16 -6.04
N ALA A 70 1.79 0.34 -6.60
CA ALA A 70 2.99 -0.38 -6.18
C ALA A 70 3.31 -0.18 -4.68
N LEU A 71 3.07 1.02 -4.14
CA LEU A 71 3.24 1.32 -2.72
C LEU A 71 2.14 0.63 -1.89
N ASP A 72 0.89 0.66 -2.37
CA ASP A 72 -0.25 0.05 -1.67
C ASP A 72 -0.07 -1.46 -1.49
N VAL A 73 0.38 -2.13 -2.56
CA VAL A 73 0.68 -3.57 -2.57
C VAL A 73 1.81 -3.86 -1.60
N TRP A 74 2.88 -3.06 -1.61
CA TRP A 74 4.02 -3.24 -0.71
C TRP A 74 3.61 -3.07 0.76
N LEU A 75 2.89 -2.00 1.09
CA LEU A 75 2.43 -1.74 2.45
C LEU A 75 1.51 -2.84 2.97
N SER A 76 0.59 -3.32 2.13
CA SER A 76 -0.30 -4.43 2.48
C SER A 76 0.47 -5.73 2.68
N TYR A 77 1.50 -5.98 1.85
CA TYR A 77 2.44 -7.07 2.04
C TYR A 77 3.19 -6.96 3.39
N GLU A 78 3.72 -5.78 3.74
CA GLU A 78 4.42 -5.57 5.00
C GLU A 78 3.50 -5.72 6.22
N LEU A 79 2.24 -5.31 6.14
CA LEU A 79 1.26 -5.51 7.22
C LEU A 79 0.96 -7.01 7.44
N ARG A 80 0.79 -7.79 6.37
CA ARG A 80 0.68 -9.27 6.46
C ARG A 80 1.98 -9.90 6.97
N ARG A 81 3.12 -9.37 6.54
CA ARG A 81 4.45 -9.76 7.04
C ARG A 81 4.62 -9.42 8.53
N ALA A 82 4.00 -8.36 9.02
CA ALA A 82 3.95 -8.04 10.45
C ALA A 82 3.13 -9.04 11.26
N GLY A 83 2.27 -9.85 10.61
CA GLY A 83 1.43 -10.87 11.23
C GLY A 83 -0.05 -10.48 11.36
N PHE A 84 -0.48 -9.43 10.67
CA PHE A 84 -1.92 -9.14 10.54
C PHE A 84 -2.59 -10.12 9.57
N ASP A 85 -3.88 -10.33 9.78
CA ASP A 85 -4.68 -11.29 9.01
C ASP A 85 -4.67 -10.95 7.51
N SER A 86 -4.54 -11.97 6.66
CA SER A 86 -4.36 -11.80 5.22
C SER A 86 -5.57 -11.20 4.53
N ASP A 87 -6.77 -11.47 5.04
CA ASP A 87 -8.03 -11.02 4.48
C ASP A 87 -8.53 -9.75 5.17
N ALA A 88 -8.05 -9.42 6.37
CA ALA A 88 -8.35 -8.14 7.02
C ALA A 88 -7.56 -6.96 6.45
N VAL A 89 -6.40 -7.20 5.82
CA VAL A 89 -5.54 -6.16 5.22
C VAL A 89 -5.79 -6.04 3.72
N TRP A 90 -6.21 -4.85 3.28
CA TRP A 90 -6.51 -4.53 1.89
C TRP A 90 -5.55 -3.50 1.30
N PRO A 91 -5.15 -3.64 0.01
CA PRO A 91 -5.51 -4.72 -0.91
C PRO A 91 -4.95 -6.11 -0.51
N ARG A 92 -5.78 -7.14 -0.73
CA ARG A 92 -5.42 -8.55 -0.57
C ARG A 92 -4.35 -8.97 -1.58
N ALA A 93 -3.59 -10.00 -1.23
CA ALA A 93 -2.54 -10.58 -2.09
C ALA A 93 -3.10 -11.30 -3.33
N SER A 94 -4.39 -11.62 -3.32
CA SER A 94 -5.11 -12.18 -4.46
C SER A 94 -6.49 -11.55 -4.54
N ASP A 95 -7.13 -11.68 -5.70
CA ASP A 95 -8.50 -11.24 -5.85
C ASP A 95 -9.50 -12.03 -4.97
N PRO A 96 -10.64 -11.42 -4.62
CA PRO A 96 -10.92 -9.98 -4.75
C PRO A 96 -10.03 -9.13 -3.83
N ARG A 97 -9.59 -7.95 -4.28
CA ARG A 97 -8.67 -7.09 -3.50
C ARG A 97 -9.23 -6.60 -2.18
N ILE A 98 -10.55 -6.53 -2.08
CA ILE A 98 -11.27 -6.24 -0.83
C ILE A 98 -12.29 -7.33 -0.61
N MET A 99 -12.25 -7.91 0.58
CA MET A 99 -13.20 -8.92 1.03
C MET A 99 -13.40 -8.76 2.53
N PRO A 100 -14.62 -8.47 3.01
CA PRO A 100 -14.90 -8.44 4.44
C PRO A 100 -14.56 -9.78 5.10
N GLY A 101 -13.96 -9.77 6.29
CA GLY A 101 -13.56 -10.99 7.01
C GLY A 101 -14.73 -11.96 7.27
N ALA A 102 -15.96 -11.45 7.40
CA ALA A 102 -17.17 -12.27 7.50
C ALA A 102 -17.41 -13.15 6.26
N ILE A 103 -17.07 -12.65 5.06
CA ILE A 103 -17.17 -13.42 3.81
C ILE A 103 -16.08 -14.49 3.77
N SER A 104 -14.85 -14.16 4.16
CA SER A 104 -13.76 -15.15 4.29
C SER A 104 -14.15 -16.28 5.25
N SER A 105 -14.63 -15.92 6.44
CA SER A 105 -15.07 -16.88 7.47
C SER A 105 -16.20 -17.78 6.96
N LEU A 106 -17.15 -17.22 6.20
CA LEU A 106 -18.20 -18.00 5.55
C LEU A 106 -17.61 -18.99 4.54
N LEU A 107 -16.72 -18.56 3.66
CA LEU A 107 -16.09 -19.42 2.66
C LEU A 107 -15.33 -20.59 3.30
N GLU A 108 -14.64 -20.35 4.41
CA GLU A 108 -13.93 -21.40 5.16
C GLU A 108 -14.87 -22.42 5.80
N ALA A 109 -16.04 -21.98 6.26
CA ALA A 109 -17.04 -22.86 6.89
C ALA A 109 -17.85 -23.70 5.88
N LEU A 110 -17.83 -23.34 4.59
CA LEU A 110 -18.62 -24.02 3.57
C LEU A 110 -17.98 -25.33 3.08
N PRO A 111 -18.80 -26.34 2.70
CA PRO A 111 -18.31 -27.51 1.98
C PRO A 111 -17.57 -27.12 0.70
N GLN A 112 -16.52 -27.86 0.35
CA GLN A 112 -15.63 -27.53 -0.77
C GLN A 112 -16.36 -27.21 -2.08
N LYS A 113 -17.43 -27.94 -2.41
CA LYS A 113 -18.21 -27.71 -3.63
C LYS A 113 -18.91 -26.34 -3.62
N GLU A 114 -19.51 -25.97 -2.49
CA GLU A 114 -20.22 -24.69 -2.33
C GLU A 114 -19.23 -23.53 -2.29
N ARG A 115 -18.13 -23.70 -1.56
CA ARG A 115 -17.02 -22.73 -1.52
C ARG A 115 -16.54 -22.38 -2.93
N LEU A 116 -16.22 -23.39 -3.75
CA LEU A 116 -15.74 -23.17 -5.12
C LEU A 116 -16.75 -22.41 -6.00
N LEU A 117 -18.05 -22.68 -5.84
CA LEU A 117 -19.10 -21.96 -6.57
C LEU A 117 -19.17 -20.48 -6.18
N ILE A 118 -19.01 -20.16 -4.89
CA ILE A 118 -19.04 -18.78 -4.41
C ILE A 118 -17.73 -18.06 -4.78
N GLU A 119 -16.58 -18.70 -4.63
CA GLU A 119 -15.29 -18.16 -5.07
C GLU A 119 -15.32 -17.82 -6.56
N GLN A 120 -15.90 -18.68 -7.40
CA GLN A 120 -16.06 -18.40 -8.83
C GLN A 120 -16.93 -17.17 -9.10
N ARG A 121 -17.94 -16.89 -8.26
CA ARG A 121 -18.77 -15.68 -8.35
C ARG A 121 -18.02 -14.44 -7.88
N LEU A 122 -17.20 -14.57 -6.83
CA LEU A 122 -16.34 -13.51 -6.29
C LEU A 122 -15.20 -13.12 -7.22
N ARG A 123 -14.91 -13.91 -8.27
CA ARG A 123 -13.97 -13.53 -9.34
C ARG A 123 -14.44 -12.35 -10.19
N ARG A 124 -15.67 -11.87 -9.97
CA ARG A 124 -16.16 -10.60 -10.48
C ARG A 124 -16.42 -9.69 -9.30
N SER A 125 -16.13 -8.41 -9.43
CA SER A 125 -16.50 -7.44 -8.41
C SER A 125 -18.01 -7.53 -8.13
N MET A 126 -18.37 -7.76 -6.88
CA MET A 126 -19.76 -7.79 -6.45
C MET A 126 -20.04 -6.55 -5.61
N LYS A 127 -20.85 -5.63 -6.14
CA LYS A 127 -21.18 -4.36 -5.48
C LYS A 127 -21.64 -4.59 -4.05
N GLY A 128 -20.99 -3.91 -3.10
CA GLY A 128 -21.28 -4.02 -1.66
C GLY A 128 -20.76 -5.29 -0.98
N VAL A 129 -20.06 -6.18 -1.70
CA VAL A 129 -19.51 -7.44 -1.17
C VAL A 129 -18.00 -7.50 -1.35
N SER A 130 -17.51 -7.26 -2.56
CA SER A 130 -16.10 -7.28 -2.91
C SER A 130 -15.77 -6.19 -3.93
N GLY A 131 -14.56 -5.65 -3.88
CA GLY A 131 -14.18 -4.53 -4.74
C GLY A 131 -12.69 -4.41 -4.97
N SER A 132 -12.31 -3.44 -5.79
CA SER A 132 -10.92 -3.09 -6.13
C SER A 132 -10.40 -1.88 -5.34
N SER A 133 -11.28 -1.07 -4.74
CA SER A 133 -10.95 0.14 -3.96
C SER A 133 -11.74 0.21 -2.64
N ALA A 134 -11.08 0.59 -1.55
CA ALA A 134 -11.69 0.63 -0.22
C ALA A 134 -12.19 2.04 0.08
N SER A 135 -13.50 2.20 0.23
CA SER A 135 -14.11 3.48 0.58
C SER A 135 -14.58 3.46 2.03
N VAL A 136 -14.09 4.39 2.82
CA VAL A 136 -14.45 4.55 4.23
C VAL A 136 -15.14 5.89 4.41
N LEU A 137 -16.23 5.92 5.18
CA LEU A 137 -16.88 7.18 5.54
C LEU A 137 -15.92 8.00 6.42
N GLY A 138 -15.57 9.22 5.99
CA GLY A 138 -14.88 10.21 6.80
C GLY A 138 -15.87 11.05 7.61
N LYS A 139 -15.44 12.19 8.13
CA LYS A 139 -16.30 13.11 8.90
C LYS A 139 -17.45 13.66 8.07
N HIS A 140 -17.15 14.12 6.85
CA HIS A 140 -18.12 14.85 6.01
C HIS A 140 -18.43 14.14 4.69
N TYR A 141 -17.53 13.31 4.19
CA TYR A 141 -17.68 12.62 2.90
C TYR A 141 -16.95 11.28 2.90
N MET A 142 -17.31 10.42 1.94
CA MET A 142 -16.62 9.16 1.69
C MET A 142 -15.20 9.44 1.18
N LYS A 143 -14.24 8.67 1.68
CA LYS A 143 -12.85 8.74 1.24
C LYS A 143 -12.41 7.38 0.75
N GLN A 144 -11.80 7.33 -0.42
CA GLN A 144 -11.03 6.16 -0.85
C GLN A 144 -9.70 6.18 -0.10
N VAL A 145 -9.42 5.06 0.57
CA VAL A 145 -8.19 4.86 1.34
C VAL A 145 -7.42 3.72 0.69
N ASP A 146 -6.13 3.94 0.48
CA ASP A 146 -5.30 3.11 -0.39
C ASP A 146 -4.94 1.78 0.29
N VAL A 147 -4.63 1.82 1.58
CA VAL A 147 -4.40 0.62 2.40
C VAL A 147 -5.23 0.68 3.67
N VAL A 148 -6.04 -0.36 3.90
CA VAL A 148 -7.01 -0.42 5.00
C VAL A 148 -6.88 -1.74 5.74
N MET A 149 -7.02 -1.67 7.07
CA MET A 149 -7.38 -2.83 7.87
C MET A 149 -8.64 -2.52 8.67
N SER A 150 -9.66 -3.36 8.50
CA SER A 150 -10.96 -3.18 9.15
C SER A 150 -11.67 -4.51 9.32
N ASP A 151 -12.39 -4.65 10.42
CA ASP A 151 -13.37 -5.72 10.61
C ASP A 151 -14.75 -5.13 10.99
N TRP A 152 -15.81 -5.93 10.93
CA TRP A 152 -17.14 -5.54 11.38
C TRP A 152 -17.15 -5.18 12.87
N ASP A 153 -16.40 -5.92 13.70
CA ASP A 153 -16.44 -5.74 15.15
C ASP A 153 -15.47 -4.68 15.69
N THR A 154 -14.41 -4.35 14.95
CA THR A 154 -13.44 -3.31 15.30
C THR A 154 -13.65 -1.99 14.56
N GLY A 155 -14.35 -2.02 13.41
CA GLY A 155 -14.33 -0.92 12.45
C GLY A 155 -12.92 -0.73 11.86
N PRO A 156 -12.61 0.45 11.29
CA PRO A 156 -11.26 0.72 10.78
C PRO A 156 -10.22 0.76 11.91
N GLU A 157 -9.21 -0.09 11.80
CA GLU A 157 -8.09 -0.17 12.74
C GLU A 157 -6.84 0.52 12.19
N LEU A 158 -6.68 0.52 10.86
CA LEU A 158 -5.56 1.16 10.17
C LEU A 158 -6.02 1.72 8.84
N LEU A 159 -5.58 2.94 8.53
CA LEU A 159 -5.88 3.69 7.32
C LEU A 159 -4.58 4.35 6.85
N ILE A 160 -4.05 3.92 5.72
CA ILE A 160 -2.85 4.52 5.13
C ILE A 160 -3.21 5.10 3.76
N SER A 161 -2.86 6.36 3.58
CA SER A 161 -2.94 7.05 2.30
C SER A 161 -1.57 7.02 1.62
N THR A 162 -1.55 6.84 0.30
CA THR A 162 -0.33 6.83 -0.51
C THR A 162 -0.41 7.89 -1.60
N LYS A 163 0.74 8.46 -1.95
CA LYS A 163 0.87 9.39 -3.08
C LYS A 163 2.22 9.17 -3.74
N ARG A 164 2.29 9.42 -5.05
CA ARG A 164 3.55 9.39 -5.79
C ARG A 164 3.77 10.67 -6.61
N MET A 165 5.04 11.03 -6.80
CA MET A 165 5.45 12.14 -7.63
C MET A 165 6.79 11.85 -8.31
N ASP A 166 6.76 11.70 -9.64
CA ASP A 166 7.95 11.43 -10.46
C ASP A 166 8.47 12.68 -11.22
N SER A 167 7.62 13.71 -11.38
CA SER A 167 7.94 14.96 -12.09
C SER A 167 7.03 16.12 -11.67
N SER A 168 7.19 17.30 -12.30
CA SER A 168 6.39 18.51 -12.06
C SER A 168 6.36 18.94 -10.59
N PHE A 169 7.47 18.75 -9.88
CA PHE A 169 7.60 18.98 -8.44
C PHE A 169 7.15 20.39 -8.06
N GLY A 170 7.60 21.38 -8.83
CA GLY A 170 7.32 22.78 -8.58
C GLY A 170 5.86 23.23 -8.65
N LYS A 171 5.02 22.56 -9.44
CA LYS A 171 3.60 22.93 -9.59
C LYS A 171 2.71 22.24 -8.57
N ASN A 172 3.07 21.00 -8.21
CA ASN A 172 2.13 20.08 -7.57
C ASN A 172 2.41 19.83 -6.09
N ALA A 173 3.63 20.07 -5.61
CA ALA A 173 4.04 19.67 -4.26
C ALA A 173 3.20 20.34 -3.14
N ALA A 174 2.93 21.65 -3.23
CA ALA A 174 2.13 22.37 -2.23
C ALA A 174 0.70 21.85 -2.12
N ASN A 175 0.02 21.77 -3.26
CA ASN A 175 -1.36 21.28 -3.32
C ASN A 175 -1.47 19.84 -2.80
N ARG A 176 -0.49 18.98 -3.11
CA ARG A 176 -0.43 17.58 -2.62
C ARG A 176 -0.31 17.50 -1.11
N VAL A 177 0.52 18.35 -0.50
CA VAL A 177 0.67 18.39 0.96
C VAL A 177 -0.62 18.90 1.60
N GLU A 178 -1.20 19.98 1.08
CA GLU A 178 -2.45 20.55 1.60
C GLU A 178 -3.63 19.57 1.52
N GLU A 179 -3.77 18.84 0.40
CA GLU A 179 -4.76 17.76 0.24
C GLU A 179 -4.56 16.68 1.33
N SER A 180 -3.31 16.33 1.63
CA SER A 180 -2.98 15.32 2.64
C SER A 180 -3.38 15.77 4.06
N TYR A 181 -3.28 17.05 4.38
CA TYR A 181 -3.80 17.60 5.64
C TYR A 181 -5.33 17.50 5.72
N GLY A 182 -6.03 17.81 4.63
CA GLY A 182 -7.49 17.68 4.54
C GLY A 182 -7.95 16.25 4.74
N ASP A 183 -7.27 15.30 4.09
CA ASP A 183 -7.52 13.86 4.19
C ASP A 183 -7.33 13.34 5.61
N ALA A 184 -6.20 13.69 6.22
CA ALA A 184 -5.91 13.33 7.60
C ALA A 184 -7.04 13.78 8.53
N LYS A 185 -7.45 15.04 8.42
CA LYS A 185 -8.49 15.62 9.27
C LYS A 185 -9.86 14.97 9.04
N ASN A 186 -10.21 14.67 7.80
CA ASN A 186 -11.48 14.01 7.47
C ASN A 186 -11.56 12.59 8.05
N LEU A 187 -10.47 11.81 7.96
CA LEU A 187 -10.40 10.46 8.52
C LEU A 187 -10.32 10.49 10.05
N ARG A 188 -9.46 11.35 10.62
CA ARG A 188 -9.16 11.42 12.05
C ARG A 188 -10.39 11.74 12.89
N LEU A 189 -11.19 12.69 12.44
CA LEU A 189 -12.38 13.13 13.16
C LEU A 189 -13.52 12.10 13.15
N ARG A 190 -13.46 11.11 12.26
CA ARG A 190 -14.40 9.97 12.24
C ARG A 190 -13.86 8.74 12.95
N HIS A 191 -12.56 8.45 12.79
CA HIS A 191 -11.90 7.24 13.27
C HIS A 191 -10.72 7.57 14.21
N PRO A 192 -10.99 8.10 15.42
CA PRO A 192 -9.93 8.55 16.34
C PRO A 192 -9.05 7.41 16.88
N LEU A 193 -9.55 6.18 16.88
CA LEU A 193 -8.80 5.00 17.35
C LEU A 193 -7.98 4.33 16.23
N ALA A 194 -8.29 4.59 14.95
CA ALA A 194 -7.54 4.03 13.85
C ALA A 194 -6.10 4.55 13.83
N ALA A 195 -5.16 3.70 13.41
CA ALA A 195 -3.82 4.13 13.05
C ALA A 195 -3.86 4.77 11.65
N LEU A 196 -3.77 6.09 11.61
CA LEU A 196 -3.65 6.87 10.38
C LEU A 196 -2.18 7.05 9.98
N GLY A 197 -1.83 6.72 8.74
CA GLY A 197 -0.50 6.91 8.17
C GLY A 197 -0.51 7.48 6.76
N PHE A 198 0.62 8.03 6.33
CA PHE A 198 0.79 8.56 4.98
C PHE A 198 2.14 8.17 4.40
N VAL A 199 2.17 7.71 3.14
CA VAL A 199 3.40 7.28 2.47
C VAL A 199 3.53 8.05 1.15
N TYR A 200 4.65 8.75 1.01
CA TYR A 200 4.94 9.57 -0.16
C TYR A 200 6.10 8.96 -0.95
N GLY A 201 5.86 8.56 -2.20
CA GLY A 201 6.91 8.17 -3.14
C GLY A 201 7.39 9.39 -3.93
N LEU A 202 8.68 9.68 -3.89
CA LEU A 202 9.27 10.84 -4.57
C LEU A 202 10.47 10.40 -5.38
N ARG A 203 10.53 10.81 -6.65
CA ARG A 203 11.70 10.52 -7.48
C ARG A 203 12.91 11.36 -7.07
N SER A 204 14.07 10.70 -6.97
CA SER A 204 15.36 11.25 -6.54
C SER A 204 15.84 12.45 -7.35
N THR A 205 15.41 12.58 -8.62
CA THR A 205 15.84 13.66 -9.51
C THR A 205 15.57 15.05 -8.93
N ILE A 206 14.52 15.21 -8.11
CA ILE A 206 14.21 16.46 -7.40
C ILE A 206 15.39 16.99 -6.58
N LEU A 207 16.22 16.10 -6.01
CA LEU A 207 17.38 16.47 -5.21
C LEU A 207 18.42 17.24 -6.03
N SER A 208 18.47 16.97 -7.34
CA SER A 208 19.41 17.61 -8.27
C SER A 208 18.77 18.75 -9.06
N THR A 209 17.48 18.62 -9.43
CA THR A 209 16.80 19.59 -10.31
C THR A 209 16.14 20.72 -9.53
N GLU A 210 15.61 20.45 -8.34
CA GLU A 210 14.86 21.41 -7.51
C GLU A 210 15.20 21.24 -6.00
N PRO A 211 16.48 21.38 -5.58
CA PRO A 211 16.95 21.04 -4.23
C PRO A 211 16.20 21.77 -3.11
N ASP A 212 15.98 23.09 -3.26
CA ASP A 212 15.25 23.90 -2.27
C ASP A 212 13.82 23.37 -2.05
N LYS A 213 13.18 22.85 -3.10
CA LYS A 213 11.83 22.27 -2.99
C LYS A 213 11.87 20.88 -2.39
N ALA A 214 12.92 20.10 -2.64
CA ALA A 214 13.11 18.83 -1.96
C ALA A 214 13.23 19.05 -0.45
N GLU A 215 14.08 19.96 0.00
CA GLU A 215 14.23 20.30 1.43
C GLU A 215 12.91 20.76 2.04
N TRP A 216 12.21 21.67 1.36
CA TRP A 216 10.92 22.17 1.81
C TRP A 216 9.85 21.08 1.89
N LEU A 217 9.74 20.21 0.89
CA LEU A 217 8.75 19.11 0.88
C LEU A 217 9.06 18.08 1.97
N ILE A 218 10.34 17.73 2.16
CA ILE A 218 10.79 16.82 3.23
C ILE A 218 10.42 17.40 4.61
N ASP A 219 10.65 18.70 4.83
CA ASP A 219 10.27 19.38 6.07
C ASP A 219 8.76 19.33 6.32
N LEU A 220 7.95 19.63 5.30
CA LEU A 220 6.49 19.57 5.42
C LEU A 220 5.96 18.16 5.68
N LEU A 221 6.48 17.15 5.00
CA LEU A 221 6.12 15.75 5.28
C LEU A 221 6.48 15.35 6.72
N GLY A 222 7.61 15.85 7.23
CA GLY A 222 8.01 15.67 8.62
C GLY A 222 6.97 16.26 9.59
N LYS A 223 6.55 17.50 9.35
CA LYS A 223 5.53 18.18 10.17
C LYS A 223 4.18 17.46 10.15
N LEU A 224 3.73 17.05 8.96
CA LEU A 224 2.48 16.31 8.75
C LEU A 224 2.38 15.03 9.61
N GLY A 225 3.51 14.38 9.92
CA GLY A 225 3.57 13.18 10.76
C GLY A 225 3.75 13.43 12.26
N THR A 226 3.82 14.70 12.69
CA THR A 226 4.03 15.09 14.09
C THR A 226 2.87 15.89 14.68
N GLU A 227 1.99 16.42 13.84
CA GLU A 227 0.81 17.17 14.29
C GLU A 227 -0.28 16.23 14.85
N ASP A 228 -0.84 16.58 16.01
CA ASP A 228 -1.79 15.74 16.75
C ASP A 228 -3.09 15.44 15.99
N ASP A 229 -3.54 16.37 15.13
CA ASP A 229 -4.77 16.27 14.35
C ASP A 229 -4.55 15.81 12.89
N ALA A 230 -3.31 15.39 12.55
CA ALA A 230 -2.94 14.87 11.24
C ALA A 230 -2.69 13.34 11.26
N TYR A 231 -1.61 12.87 10.62
CA TYR A 231 -1.21 11.46 10.58
C TYR A 231 -0.32 11.09 11.77
N HIS A 232 -0.39 9.86 12.25
CA HIS A 232 0.49 9.39 13.34
C HIS A 232 1.92 9.11 12.89
N ALA A 233 2.09 8.82 11.60
CA ALA A 233 3.37 8.56 10.99
C ALA A 233 3.31 8.90 9.51
N VAL A 234 4.41 9.44 8.99
CA VAL A 234 4.62 9.69 7.57
C VAL A 234 5.88 8.97 7.13
N ALA A 235 5.87 8.36 5.95
CA ALA A 235 7.06 7.82 5.31
C ALA A 235 7.36 8.54 4.00
N LEU A 236 8.64 8.73 3.71
CA LEU A 236 9.14 9.15 2.41
C LEU A 236 9.96 8.02 1.79
N VAL A 237 9.55 7.58 0.59
CA VAL A 237 10.32 6.65 -0.24
C VAL A 237 10.98 7.45 -1.35
N MET A 238 12.29 7.69 -1.24
CA MET A 238 13.07 8.36 -2.27
C MET A 238 13.50 7.35 -3.33
N ILE A 239 12.86 7.38 -4.49
CA ILE A 239 12.98 6.37 -5.57
C ILE A 239 14.00 6.85 -6.59
N ASP A 240 15.01 6.03 -6.88
CA ASP A 240 16.10 6.37 -7.78
C ASP A 240 16.16 5.39 -8.95
N HIS A 241 16.07 5.92 -10.17
CA HIS A 241 16.11 5.16 -11.42
C HIS A 241 16.44 6.05 -12.62
N ASP A 242 17.06 5.44 -13.63
CA ASP A 242 17.54 6.13 -14.84
C ASP A 242 16.50 6.28 -15.95
N ALA A 243 15.28 5.72 -15.78
CA ALA A 243 14.24 5.83 -16.80
C ALA A 243 13.93 7.30 -17.15
N GLU A 244 13.83 7.61 -18.44
CA GLU A 244 13.39 8.91 -18.92
C GLU A 244 11.92 9.15 -18.51
N VAL A 245 11.59 10.36 -18.09
CA VAL A 245 10.20 10.70 -17.76
C VAL A 245 9.51 11.01 -19.07
N SER A 246 8.48 10.24 -19.40
CA SER A 246 7.46 10.63 -20.38
C SER A 246 6.91 12.01 -19.98
N GLU A 247 6.60 12.88 -20.96
CA GLU A 247 6.23 14.28 -20.71
C GLU A 247 5.20 14.44 -19.58
N PRO A 248 5.26 15.54 -18.80
CA PRO A 248 4.42 15.70 -17.62
C PRO A 248 2.95 15.71 -18.00
N ASP A 249 2.24 14.63 -17.69
CA ASP A 249 0.77 14.65 -17.63
C ASP A 249 0.37 15.57 -16.46
N ASP A 250 -0.21 16.72 -16.81
CA ASP A 250 -0.91 17.58 -15.87
C ASP A 250 -2.12 16.80 -15.31
N GLU A 251 -2.05 16.44 -14.02
CA GLU A 251 -3.12 15.80 -13.21
C GLU A 251 -3.49 14.36 -13.60
N VAL A 252 -3.71 13.38 -12.70
CA VAL A 252 -4.35 13.36 -11.38
C VAL A 252 -3.87 12.06 -10.73
N ASP A 253 -3.01 12.13 -9.71
CA ASP A 253 -2.59 10.94 -8.92
C ASP A 253 -3.49 10.78 -7.69
N SER A 254 -4.79 10.91 -7.93
CA SER A 254 -5.82 10.59 -6.96
C SER A 254 -6.66 9.50 -7.60
N LEU A 255 -6.54 8.27 -7.08
CA LEU A 255 -7.46 7.16 -7.35
C LEU A 255 -8.94 7.57 -7.20
N GLU A 256 -9.22 8.72 -6.57
CA GLU A 256 -10.54 9.36 -6.41
C GLU A 256 -11.34 9.59 -7.69
N LYS A 257 -10.70 9.67 -8.87
CA LYS A 257 -11.44 9.79 -10.14
C LYS A 257 -11.76 8.44 -10.81
N ALA A 258 -11.36 7.30 -10.23
CA ALA A 258 -11.82 6.01 -10.72
C ALA A 258 -13.31 5.86 -10.38
N GLU A 259 -14.17 5.78 -11.40
CA GLU A 259 -15.60 5.55 -11.19
C GLU A 259 -15.79 4.31 -10.28
N PRO A 260 -16.46 4.46 -9.13
CA PRO A 260 -16.50 3.42 -8.08
C PRO A 260 -17.30 2.16 -8.46
N ASP A 261 -17.76 2.05 -9.71
CA ASP A 261 -18.70 1.03 -10.18
C ASP A 261 -18.27 0.36 -11.50
N THR A 262 -17.05 0.55 -11.99
CA THR A 262 -16.58 -0.31 -13.10
C THR A 262 -16.43 -1.74 -12.56
N LEU A 263 -17.24 -2.65 -13.09
CA LEU A 263 -17.06 -4.07 -12.87
C LEU A 263 -15.63 -4.43 -13.30
N PHE A 264 -14.74 -4.70 -12.35
CA PHE A 264 -13.42 -5.21 -12.69
C PHE A 264 -13.58 -6.70 -12.96
N GLU A 265 -13.41 -7.09 -14.22
CA GLU A 265 -13.17 -8.48 -14.58
C GLU A 265 -11.72 -8.81 -14.25
N ILE A 266 -11.51 -9.90 -13.51
CA ILE A 266 -10.17 -10.47 -13.36
C ILE A 266 -9.76 -10.98 -14.74
N VAL A 267 -8.72 -10.36 -15.29
CA VAL A 267 -8.15 -10.79 -16.58
C VAL A 267 -6.99 -11.73 -16.28
N ASP A 268 -7.10 -12.97 -16.74
CA ASP A 268 -6.01 -13.94 -16.63
C ASP A 268 -4.89 -13.56 -17.61
N VAL A 269 -3.76 -13.11 -17.07
CA VAL A 269 -2.53 -12.87 -17.82
C VAL A 269 -1.72 -14.17 -17.85
N GLU A 270 -1.26 -14.56 -19.03
CA GLU A 270 -0.50 -15.80 -19.22
C GLU A 270 0.77 -15.82 -18.35
N THR A 271 1.01 -16.93 -17.65
CA THR A 271 2.15 -17.09 -16.73
C THR A 271 3.51 -16.85 -17.40
N ALA A 272 3.68 -17.30 -18.65
CA ALA A 272 4.91 -17.09 -19.40
C ALA A 272 5.22 -15.59 -19.60
N LYS A 273 4.20 -14.77 -19.88
CA LYS A 273 4.36 -13.31 -20.02
C LYS A 273 4.74 -12.65 -18.69
N VAL A 274 4.23 -13.18 -17.57
CA VAL A 274 4.61 -12.70 -16.24
C VAL A 274 6.08 -13.04 -15.94
N ASP A 275 6.51 -14.27 -16.23
CA ASP A 275 7.90 -14.68 -16.00
C ASP A 275 8.89 -13.88 -16.88
N GLU A 276 8.53 -13.62 -18.15
CA GLU A 276 9.29 -12.72 -19.04
C GLU A 276 9.37 -11.30 -18.49
N ALA A 277 8.25 -10.73 -18.04
CA ALA A 277 8.22 -9.40 -17.45
C ALA A 277 9.09 -9.29 -16.18
N LEU A 278 9.05 -10.31 -15.32
CA LEU A 278 9.88 -10.35 -14.10
C LEU A 278 11.37 -10.38 -14.40
N ALA A 279 11.78 -11.06 -15.46
CA ALA A 279 13.17 -11.12 -15.91
C ALA A 279 13.64 -9.78 -16.51
N ALA A 280 12.72 -8.96 -17.01
CA ALA A 280 13.00 -7.70 -17.69
C ALA A 280 12.76 -6.45 -16.81
N LEU A 281 12.43 -6.61 -15.53
CA LEU A 281 12.21 -5.46 -14.63
C LEU A 281 13.48 -4.61 -14.50
N PRO A 282 13.37 -3.27 -14.63
CA PRO A 282 14.50 -2.38 -14.41
C PRO A 282 14.94 -2.40 -12.94
N ASP A 283 16.21 -2.07 -12.71
CA ASP A 283 16.68 -1.89 -11.33
C ASP A 283 16.20 -0.54 -10.77
N ILE A 284 15.81 -0.57 -9.50
CA ILE A 284 15.35 0.59 -8.73
C ILE A 284 16.21 0.68 -7.48
N ALA A 285 16.76 1.84 -7.17
CA ALA A 285 17.38 2.09 -5.88
C ALA A 285 16.44 2.91 -4.96
N ILE A 286 16.61 2.74 -3.65
CA ILE A 286 15.90 3.52 -2.63
C ILE A 286 16.95 4.32 -1.85
N ARG A 287 16.86 5.64 -1.91
CA ARG A 287 17.84 6.57 -1.33
C ARG A 287 17.54 6.89 0.12
N HIS A 288 17.87 5.94 1.00
CA HIS A 288 17.70 6.10 2.45
C HIS A 288 18.51 7.26 3.03
N ASP A 289 19.66 7.56 2.45
CA ASP A 289 20.57 8.64 2.86
C ASP A 289 19.96 10.05 2.71
N ALA A 290 19.04 10.21 1.74
CA ALA A 290 18.35 11.46 1.47
C ALA A 290 17.07 11.65 2.31
N VAL A 291 16.72 10.67 3.15
CA VAL A 291 15.47 10.67 3.93
C VAL A 291 15.80 10.80 5.43
N PRO A 292 15.28 11.83 6.12
CA PRO A 292 15.46 11.96 7.57
C PRO A 292 14.88 10.77 8.35
N GLU A 293 15.44 10.48 9.52
CA GLU A 293 15.08 9.31 10.34
C GLU A 293 13.56 9.23 10.64
N GLN A 294 12.92 10.38 10.91
CA GLN A 294 11.50 10.44 11.22
C GLN A 294 10.59 10.05 10.04
N LEU A 295 11.09 10.13 8.81
CA LEU A 295 10.38 9.76 7.58
C LEU A 295 10.79 8.39 7.02
N GLN A 296 11.66 7.66 7.72
CA GLN A 296 12.11 6.35 7.24
C GLN A 296 10.97 5.34 7.22
N PRO A 297 10.80 4.56 6.14
CA PRO A 297 9.72 3.57 6.04
C PRO A 297 9.76 2.51 7.16
N ALA A 298 10.95 2.17 7.68
CA ALA A 298 11.13 1.29 8.82
C ALA A 298 10.44 1.83 10.09
N ARG A 299 10.69 3.11 10.41
CA ARG A 299 10.05 3.78 11.56
C ARG A 299 8.55 3.91 11.36
N PHE A 300 8.11 4.22 10.15
CA PHE A 300 6.69 4.30 9.80
C PHE A 300 5.99 2.96 10.08
N LEU A 301 6.44 1.86 9.48
CA LEU A 301 5.81 0.54 9.66
C LEU A 301 5.82 0.10 11.12
N GLN A 302 6.93 0.33 11.84
CA GLN A 302 7.01 0.09 13.27
C GLN A 302 5.92 0.84 14.05
N THR A 303 5.76 2.14 13.77
CA THR A 303 4.79 3.00 14.45
C THR A 303 3.36 2.56 14.16
N MET A 304 3.06 2.26 12.89
CA MET A 304 1.73 1.83 12.46
C MET A 304 1.34 0.51 13.12
N VAL A 305 2.21 -0.50 13.10
CA VAL A 305 1.95 -1.81 13.73
C VAL A 305 1.80 -1.65 15.25
N ALA A 306 2.70 -0.92 15.90
CA ALA A 306 2.63 -0.70 17.34
C ALA A 306 1.31 -0.05 17.75
N ARG A 307 0.87 0.98 17.03
CA ARG A 307 -0.35 1.71 17.34
C ARG A 307 -1.60 0.83 17.31
N VAL A 308 -1.74 -0.02 16.30
CA VAL A 308 -2.84 -1.01 16.24
C VAL A 308 -2.78 -1.97 17.43
N LEU A 309 -1.60 -2.50 17.75
CA LEU A 309 -1.42 -3.46 18.84
C LEU A 309 -1.64 -2.85 20.23
N ASP A 310 -1.40 -1.56 20.39
CA ASP A 310 -1.51 -0.88 21.68
C ASP A 310 -2.96 -0.49 22.00
N VAL A 311 -3.81 -0.28 20.99
CA VAL A 311 -5.24 0.06 21.16
C VAL A 311 -6.18 -1.15 21.07
N SER A 312 -5.66 -2.34 20.77
CA SER A 312 -6.42 -3.59 20.71
C SER A 312 -6.09 -4.50 21.90
N PRO A 313 -7.03 -5.36 22.36
CA PRO A 313 -6.75 -6.32 23.42
C PRO A 313 -5.79 -7.41 22.95
N VAL A 314 -5.09 -8.06 23.90
CA VAL A 314 -4.12 -9.13 23.61
C VAL A 314 -4.71 -10.35 22.90
N THR A 315 -6.04 -10.50 22.94
CA THR A 315 -6.77 -11.57 22.25
C THR A 315 -6.88 -11.32 20.75
N ARG A 316 -6.66 -10.08 20.27
CA ARG A 316 -6.63 -9.68 18.86
C ARG A 316 -5.19 -9.61 18.34
N HIS A 317 -5.02 -9.80 17.04
CA HIS A 317 -3.74 -9.73 16.32
C HIS A 317 -2.65 -10.62 16.93
N ARG A 318 -3.03 -11.84 17.33
CA ARG A 318 -2.15 -12.75 18.09
C ARG A 318 -0.84 -13.06 17.36
N GLU A 319 -0.92 -13.30 16.06
CA GLU A 319 0.26 -13.58 15.23
C GLU A 319 1.18 -12.35 15.14
N ALA A 320 0.63 -11.15 14.93
CA ALA A 320 1.43 -9.92 14.93
C ALA A 320 2.13 -9.68 16.27
N ARG A 321 1.44 -9.91 17.39
CA ARG A 321 2.04 -9.85 18.73
C ARG A 321 3.10 -10.92 18.92
N PHE A 322 2.85 -12.14 18.46
CA PHE A 322 3.78 -13.24 18.53
C PHE A 322 5.07 -12.89 17.79
N ARG A 323 5.01 -12.48 16.52
CA ARG A 323 6.18 -12.07 15.72
C ARG A 323 6.97 -10.95 16.37
N ARG A 324 6.29 -9.92 16.89
CA ARG A 324 6.91 -8.81 17.62
C ARG A 324 7.66 -9.30 18.87
N ASN A 325 7.09 -10.23 19.61
CA ASN A 325 7.64 -10.73 20.87
C ASN A 325 8.77 -11.76 20.67
N THR A 326 8.72 -12.53 19.58
CA THR A 326 9.72 -13.56 19.21
C THR A 326 10.75 -13.07 18.20
N ALA A 327 10.86 -11.74 18.03
CA ALA A 327 11.83 -11.12 17.14
C ALA A 327 13.25 -11.69 17.38
N PRO A 328 13.92 -12.22 16.33
CA PRO A 328 15.27 -12.73 16.45
C PRO A 328 16.25 -11.63 16.87
N GLN A 329 17.32 -12.02 17.56
CA GLN A 329 18.45 -11.15 17.84
C GLN A 329 19.24 -10.91 16.56
N MET A 330 19.66 -9.66 16.37
CA MET A 330 20.58 -9.25 15.31
C MET A 330 22.02 -9.69 15.62
#